data_AF-A0A4R3STH9-F1
#
_entry.id   AF-A0A4R3STH9-F1
#
_cell.length_a   1.000
_cell.length_b   1.000
_cell.length_c   1.000
_cell.angle_alpha   90.00
_cell.angle_beta   90.00
_cell.angle_gamma   90.00
#
_symmetry.space_group_name_H-M   'P 1'
#
loop_
_entity.id
_entity.type
_entity.pdbx_description
1 polymer ?
#
loop_
_entity_poly.entity_id
_entity_poly.type
_entity_poly.pdbx_seq_one_letter_code
_entity_poly.pdbx_strand_id
1 'polypeptide(L)'
;MTVTGLLTKVRSVAGIRSGAGLRRDGYLPLEAYGALGDGRTVALSGADGSIDWWCVPNLDSPPLFDRLLDAEEGGRFVITPDEPYETERRYLPDSNVLETVFTTASGSAKLTESINSGTAGRLPWAELARRIEGINGTVRFQLEMRPGRRGRAASPYQSQIGRHSVFHVGDVLGLLLHSGGVAVDRSDEVVVGSFAVRSGQREVIAVIAGEGEPLVVPPVEDIDERIDVSDAEWRAWAERVAYGGQNRPAFIRSVLVLKLLLFSPSGAIAAAATSSLPEGIGGAKNYDYRYAWVRDAGYTIKAFLAAGAQPEAKAAFTWLLNTPRKKSVSDRLSAGF
;
A
#
# COMPACT_ATOMS: atom_id res chain seq x y z
N MET A 1 6.98 37.55 0.61
CA MET A 1 5.99 36.64 1.22
C MET A 1 6.74 35.62 2.05
N THR A 2 6.65 35.72 3.37
CA THR A 2 7.50 35.02 4.34
C THR A 2 7.09 33.55 4.49
N VAL A 3 8.11 32.69 4.64
CA VAL A 3 8.09 31.21 4.71
C VAL A 3 7.21 30.64 5.85
N THR A 4 6.73 31.51 6.75
CA THR A 4 5.90 31.15 7.91
C THR A 4 4.47 30.72 7.54
N GLY A 5 3.97 31.07 6.35
CA GLY A 5 2.58 30.76 5.93
C GLY A 5 2.34 29.34 5.42
N LEU A 6 3.39 28.59 5.06
CA LEU A 6 3.26 27.24 4.45
C LEU A 6 3.28 26.10 5.49
N LEU A 7 3.87 26.34 6.66
CA LEU A 7 4.09 25.30 7.69
C LEU A 7 2.87 25.06 8.59
N THR A 8 1.84 25.91 8.52
CA THR A 8 0.63 25.77 9.34
C THR A 8 -0.39 24.78 8.77
N LYS A 9 -0.20 24.27 7.55
CA LYS A 9 -1.07 23.26 6.90
C LYS A 9 -0.71 21.80 7.21
N VAL A 10 0.31 21.53 8.03
CA VAL A 10 0.76 20.17 8.40
C VAL A 10 0.47 19.87 9.88
N ARG A 11 -0.67 20.32 10.39
CA ARG A 11 -1.21 19.91 11.69
C ARG A 11 -2.47 19.10 11.44
N SER A 12 -2.48 17.87 11.96
CA SER A 12 -3.59 16.90 12.03
C SER A 12 -4.59 16.96 10.87
N VAL A 13 -4.62 15.92 10.03
CA VAL A 13 -5.80 15.64 9.21
C VAL A 13 -6.94 15.31 10.19
N ALA A 14 -7.64 16.35 10.65
CA ALA A 14 -8.76 16.27 11.55
C ALA A 14 -9.99 15.85 10.72
N GLY A 15 -10.59 14.72 11.11
CA GLY A 15 -11.93 14.25 10.77
C GLY A 15 -12.31 14.30 9.28
N ILE A 16 -12.04 13.22 8.55
CA ILE A 16 -12.69 13.01 7.25
C ILE A 16 -14.13 12.52 7.54
N ARG A 17 -15.14 13.32 7.17
CA ARG A 17 -16.56 13.04 7.43
C ARG A 17 -17.21 12.20 6.31
N SER A 18 -17.98 11.20 6.73
CA SER A 18 -18.92 10.33 5.98
C SER A 18 -18.34 9.51 4.81
N GLY A 19 -18.16 8.20 5.01
CA GLY A 19 -17.76 7.24 3.97
C GLY A 19 -18.59 7.24 2.68
N ALA A 20 -19.89 7.55 2.78
CA ALA A 20 -20.80 7.59 1.62
C ALA A 20 -20.64 8.83 0.72
N GLY A 21 -19.87 9.85 1.15
CA GLY A 21 -19.72 11.12 0.43
C GLY A 21 -18.31 11.43 -0.07
N LEU A 22 -17.35 10.52 0.12
CA LEU A 22 -15.93 10.80 -0.18
C LEU A 22 -15.57 10.65 -1.66
N ARG A 23 -16.34 9.85 -2.41
CA ARG A 23 -16.03 9.56 -3.80
C ARG A 23 -16.81 10.46 -4.73
N ARG A 24 -16.11 10.96 -5.76
CA ARG A 24 -16.71 11.63 -6.91
C ARG A 24 -16.48 10.77 -8.14
N ASP A 25 -17.54 10.41 -8.83
CA ASP A 25 -17.50 9.56 -10.04
C ASP A 25 -16.74 8.23 -9.81
N GLY A 26 -16.81 7.69 -8.58
CA GLY A 26 -16.12 6.46 -8.18
C GLY A 26 -14.70 6.62 -7.64
N TYR A 27 -14.13 7.83 -7.68
CA TYR A 27 -12.74 8.13 -7.27
C TYR A 27 -12.68 8.87 -5.94
N LEU A 28 -11.69 8.56 -5.09
CA LEU A 28 -11.35 9.38 -3.93
C LEU A 28 -10.41 10.52 -4.33
N PRO A 29 -10.43 11.65 -3.61
CA PRO A 29 -9.37 12.65 -3.74
C PRO A 29 -8.02 12.06 -3.35
N LEU A 30 -6.92 12.52 -3.97
CA LEU A 30 -5.60 11.92 -3.80
C LEU A 30 -5.11 11.97 -2.35
N GLU A 31 -5.44 13.05 -1.63
CA GLU A 31 -5.12 13.23 -0.21
C GLU A 31 -5.84 12.24 0.72
N ALA A 32 -6.88 11.55 0.24
CA ALA A 32 -7.57 10.51 1.00
C ALA A 32 -6.88 9.14 0.89
N TYR A 33 -5.73 9.04 0.20
CA TYR A 33 -4.94 7.80 0.15
C TYR A 33 -3.73 7.84 1.09
N GLY A 34 -3.44 6.70 1.74
CA GLY A 34 -2.19 6.40 2.43
C GLY A 34 -1.42 5.33 1.66
N ALA A 35 -0.09 5.43 1.63
CA ALA A 35 0.79 4.48 0.94
C ALA A 35 1.29 3.41 1.91
N LEU A 36 1.23 2.15 1.48
CA LEU A 36 1.75 0.98 2.19
C LEU A 36 2.77 0.29 1.30
N GLY A 37 3.90 -0.16 1.82
CA GLY A 37 4.86 -0.89 0.99
C GLY A 37 5.97 -1.56 1.81
N ASP A 38 6.71 -2.44 1.15
CA ASP A 38 7.82 -3.25 1.70
C ASP A 38 9.17 -2.94 1.02
N GLY A 39 9.21 -1.90 0.18
CA GLY A 39 10.34 -1.59 -0.68
C GLY A 39 10.48 -2.50 -1.92
N ARG A 40 9.52 -3.39 -2.19
CA ARG A 40 9.36 -4.06 -3.49
C ARG A 40 8.13 -3.53 -4.24
N THR A 41 7.05 -3.26 -3.51
CA THR A 41 5.83 -2.67 -4.08
C THR A 41 5.21 -1.63 -3.16
N VAL A 42 4.25 -0.88 -3.69
CA VAL A 42 3.43 0.08 -2.96
C VAL A 42 1.96 -0.12 -3.31
N ALA A 43 1.11 -0.16 -2.29
CA ALA A 43 -0.34 -0.12 -2.37
C ALA A 43 -0.87 1.22 -1.84
N LEU A 44 -2.03 1.68 -2.33
CA LEU A 44 -2.72 2.86 -1.83
C LEU A 44 -4.02 2.48 -1.13
N SER A 45 -4.07 2.75 0.18
CA SER A 45 -5.23 2.58 1.06
C SER A 45 -6.08 3.85 1.11
N GLY A 46 -7.35 3.75 0.72
CA GLY A 46 -8.34 4.83 0.78
C GLY A 46 -8.88 5.04 2.19
N ALA A 47 -9.30 6.27 2.50
CA ALA A 47 -9.90 6.64 3.79
C ALA A 47 -11.25 5.96 4.08
N ASP A 48 -11.84 5.31 3.07
CA ASP A 48 -13.07 4.51 3.16
C ASP A 48 -12.78 3.01 3.38
N GLY A 49 -11.52 2.62 3.55
CA GLY A 49 -11.11 1.23 3.71
C GLY A 49 -10.96 0.47 2.39
N SER A 50 -10.82 1.16 1.26
CA SER A 50 -10.46 0.52 -0.01
C SER A 50 -8.94 0.39 -0.19
N ILE A 51 -8.51 -0.55 -1.02
CA ILE A 51 -7.24 -0.53 -1.72
C ILE A 51 -7.57 -0.37 -3.20
N ASP A 52 -7.23 0.80 -3.76
CA ASP A 52 -7.58 1.17 -5.14
C ASP A 52 -6.38 1.11 -6.09
N TRP A 53 -5.19 0.94 -5.54
CA TRP A 53 -3.95 0.81 -6.31
C TRP A 53 -3.04 -0.20 -5.64
N TRP A 54 -2.57 -1.21 -6.37
CA TRP A 54 -1.48 -2.08 -5.93
C TRP A 54 -0.87 -2.83 -7.11
N CYS A 55 0.44 -2.73 -7.30
CA CYS A 55 1.18 -3.49 -8.30
C CYS A 55 1.75 -4.77 -7.67
N VAL A 56 1.64 -5.91 -8.36
CA VAL A 56 2.08 -7.20 -7.81
C VAL A 56 2.88 -7.97 -8.85
N PRO A 57 4.04 -8.56 -8.49
CA PRO A 57 4.66 -8.50 -7.16
C PRO A 57 5.51 -7.24 -6.95
N ASN A 58 5.95 -6.60 -8.04
CA ASN A 58 6.87 -5.46 -8.00
C ASN A 58 6.15 -4.15 -8.29
N LEU A 59 6.77 -3.03 -7.91
CA LEU A 59 6.25 -1.69 -8.14
C LEU A 59 5.99 -1.39 -9.64
N ASP A 60 6.79 -1.95 -10.54
CA ASP A 60 6.70 -1.76 -11.99
C ASP A 60 5.82 -2.81 -12.70
N SER A 61 5.40 -3.86 -11.99
CA SER A 61 4.46 -4.84 -12.52
C SER A 61 3.13 -4.18 -12.89
N PRO A 62 2.36 -4.76 -13.84
CA PRO A 62 0.98 -4.33 -14.05
C PRO A 62 0.16 -4.35 -12.74
N PRO A 63 -0.75 -3.39 -12.54
CA PRO A 63 -1.52 -3.27 -11.29
C PRO A 63 -2.47 -4.46 -11.09
N LEU A 64 -2.46 -5.06 -9.90
CA LEU A 64 -3.51 -5.99 -9.47
C LEU A 64 -4.80 -5.23 -9.15
N PHE A 65 -4.69 -4.02 -8.61
CA PHE A 65 -5.79 -3.07 -8.44
C PHE A 65 -5.39 -1.73 -9.08
N ASP A 66 -6.27 -1.18 -9.92
CA ASP A 66 -6.15 0.10 -10.61
C ASP A 66 -7.46 0.91 -10.65
N ARG A 67 -8.33 0.74 -9.63
CA ARG A 67 -9.53 1.60 -9.46
C ARG A 67 -9.21 3.10 -9.45
N LEU A 68 -7.98 3.45 -9.07
CA LEU A 68 -7.47 4.82 -9.16
C LEU A 68 -7.54 5.41 -10.60
N LEU A 69 -7.43 4.55 -11.62
CA LEU A 69 -7.46 4.94 -13.04
C LEU A 69 -8.75 4.49 -13.75
N ASP A 70 -9.39 3.43 -13.27
CA ASP A 70 -10.62 2.88 -13.83
C ASP A 70 -11.58 2.49 -12.70
N ALA A 71 -12.47 3.41 -12.32
CA ALA A 71 -13.36 3.23 -11.17
C ALA A 71 -14.27 1.99 -11.25
N GLU A 72 -14.57 1.52 -12.46
CA GLU A 72 -15.50 0.42 -12.71
C GLU A 72 -14.74 -0.92 -12.79
N GLU A 73 -13.73 -1.00 -13.68
CA GLU A 73 -13.08 -2.25 -14.07
C GLU A 73 -11.69 -2.45 -13.46
N GLY A 74 -11.15 -1.45 -12.76
CA GLY A 74 -9.80 -1.49 -12.22
C GLY A 74 -9.58 -2.47 -11.06
N GLY A 75 -10.64 -3.12 -10.57
CA GLY A 75 -10.55 -3.98 -9.40
C GLY A 75 -10.19 -3.22 -8.11
N ARG A 76 -10.47 -3.83 -6.97
CA ARG A 76 -10.38 -3.20 -5.65
C ARG A 76 -10.40 -4.23 -4.55
N PHE A 77 -9.91 -3.83 -3.38
CA PHE A 77 -10.08 -4.60 -2.15
C PHE A 77 -10.60 -3.71 -1.02
N VAL A 78 -11.87 -3.86 -0.68
CA VAL A 78 -12.62 -3.00 0.24
C VAL A 78 -12.95 -3.75 1.52
N ILE A 79 -12.67 -3.12 2.65
CA ILE A 79 -13.17 -3.50 3.98
C ILE A 79 -13.71 -2.22 4.61
N THR A 80 -15.02 -2.12 4.75
CA THR A 80 -15.67 -0.86 5.17
C THR A 80 -16.89 -1.15 6.06
N PRO A 81 -17.21 -0.30 7.05
CA PRO A 81 -18.42 -0.49 7.85
C PRO A 81 -19.69 -0.51 7.00
N ASP A 82 -20.69 -1.30 7.41
CA ASP A 82 -21.97 -1.47 6.70
C ASP A 82 -23.01 -0.36 7.00
N GLU A 83 -22.62 0.64 7.77
CA GLU A 83 -23.44 1.78 8.19
C GLU A 83 -22.64 3.09 8.08
N PRO A 84 -23.27 4.28 8.15
CA PRO A 84 -22.53 5.55 8.09
C PRO A 84 -21.46 5.68 9.16
N TYR A 85 -20.30 6.22 8.77
CA TYR A 85 -19.13 6.33 9.64
C TYR A 85 -18.32 7.61 9.40
N GLU A 86 -17.54 8.00 10.40
CA GLU A 86 -16.44 8.96 10.30
C GLU A 86 -15.09 8.24 10.37
N THR A 87 -14.05 8.81 9.76
CA THR A 87 -12.70 8.22 9.80
C THR A 87 -11.63 9.17 10.33
N GLU A 88 -10.75 8.60 11.14
CA GLU A 88 -9.50 9.21 11.58
C GLU A 88 -8.34 8.30 11.21
N ARG A 89 -7.23 8.89 10.74
CA ARG A 89 -6.13 8.13 10.16
C ARG A 89 -4.79 8.65 10.62
N ARG A 90 -3.86 7.72 10.81
CA ARG A 90 -2.44 8.03 11.07
C ARG A 90 -1.56 6.86 10.67
N TYR A 91 -0.34 7.16 10.26
CA TYR A 91 0.71 6.14 10.33
C TYR A 91 1.07 5.90 11.80
N LEU A 92 1.46 4.67 12.13
CA LEU A 92 2.09 4.41 13.41
C LEU A 92 3.38 5.25 13.55
N PRO A 93 3.75 5.68 14.77
CA PRO A 93 4.94 6.51 14.97
C PRO A 93 6.19 5.90 14.34
N ASP A 94 6.90 6.70 13.55
CA ASP A 94 8.14 6.31 12.85
C ASP A 94 8.00 5.03 11.99
N SER A 95 6.82 4.79 11.42
CA SER A 95 6.48 3.56 10.68
C SER A 95 5.71 3.80 9.37
N ASN A 96 5.72 2.83 8.45
CA ASN A 96 4.85 2.81 7.26
C ASN A 96 3.56 2.00 7.45
N VAL A 97 3.31 1.47 8.64
CA VAL A 97 2.03 0.82 8.99
C VAL A 97 0.96 1.90 9.19
N LEU A 98 -0.21 1.71 8.57
CA LEU A 98 -1.31 2.67 8.59
C LEU A 98 -2.42 2.21 9.52
N GLU A 99 -2.93 3.12 10.33
CA GLU A 99 -4.08 2.92 11.21
C GLU A 99 -5.23 3.83 10.75
N THR A 100 -6.40 3.24 10.54
CA THR A 100 -7.67 3.92 10.24
C THR A 100 -8.70 3.53 11.30
N VAL A 101 -9.22 4.49 12.05
CA VAL A 101 -10.31 4.28 13.00
C VAL A 101 -11.62 4.65 12.32
N PHE A 102 -12.56 3.71 12.30
CA PHE A 102 -13.94 3.92 11.89
C PHE A 102 -14.79 4.14 13.14
N THR A 103 -15.53 5.25 13.17
CA THR A 103 -16.51 5.53 14.21
C THR A 103 -17.91 5.52 13.60
N THR A 104 -18.79 4.68 14.13
CA THR A 104 -20.15 4.47 13.65
C THR A 104 -21.16 4.71 14.78
N ALA A 105 -22.45 4.61 14.49
CA ALA A 105 -23.49 4.70 15.52
C ALA A 105 -23.44 3.50 16.49
N SER A 106 -23.01 2.33 16.01
CA SER A 106 -22.99 1.07 16.77
C SER A 106 -21.67 0.82 17.53
N GLY A 107 -20.61 1.59 17.27
CA GLY A 107 -19.33 1.46 17.95
C GLY A 107 -18.17 2.07 17.18
N SER A 108 -16.96 1.63 17.51
CA SER A 108 -15.76 1.99 16.76
C SER A 108 -14.81 0.81 16.64
N ALA A 109 -14.12 0.76 15.50
CA ALA A 109 -13.18 -0.29 15.17
C ALA A 109 -11.98 0.30 14.43
N LYS A 110 -10.85 -0.38 14.56
CA LYS A 110 -9.55 0.05 14.10
C LYS A 110 -9.03 -0.89 13.04
N LEU A 111 -8.73 -0.37 11.86
CA LEU A 111 -8.11 -1.08 10.76
C LEU A 111 -6.61 -0.73 10.73
N THR A 112 -5.74 -1.70 10.95
CA THR A 112 -4.28 -1.58 10.86
C THR A 112 -3.79 -2.34 9.63
N GLU A 113 -3.02 -1.68 8.77
CA GLU A 113 -2.67 -2.19 7.44
C GLU A 113 -1.16 -2.12 7.19
N SER A 114 -0.64 -3.15 6.51
CA SER A 114 0.76 -3.25 6.14
C SER A 114 0.93 -4.07 4.85
N ILE A 115 1.93 -3.72 4.04
CA ILE A 115 2.55 -4.71 3.13
C ILE A 115 3.65 -5.37 3.96
N ASN A 116 3.38 -6.60 4.36
CA ASN A 116 4.18 -7.30 5.35
C ASN A 116 5.57 -7.68 4.84
N SER A 117 6.53 -7.57 5.76
CA SER A 117 7.87 -8.13 5.67
C SER A 117 8.09 -9.14 6.80
N GLY A 118 9.10 -9.99 6.67
CA GLY A 118 9.58 -10.86 7.74
C GLY A 118 10.82 -10.27 8.43
N THR A 119 11.29 -10.97 9.45
CA THR A 119 12.50 -10.59 10.24
C THR A 119 13.79 -10.58 9.40
N ALA A 120 13.82 -11.32 8.30
CA ALA A 120 14.94 -11.33 7.35
C ALA A 120 14.74 -10.34 6.17
N GLY A 121 13.75 -9.45 6.27
CA GLY A 121 13.33 -8.56 5.19
C GLY A 121 12.17 -9.14 4.38
N ARG A 122 12.19 -8.94 3.06
CA ARG A 122 11.04 -9.25 2.19
C ARG A 122 10.64 -10.73 2.24
N LEU A 123 9.34 -10.98 2.23
CA LEU A 123 8.79 -12.32 2.02
C LEU A 123 8.95 -12.76 0.55
N PRO A 124 8.98 -14.08 0.27
CA PRO A 124 9.02 -14.60 -1.10
C PRO A 124 7.83 -14.12 -1.96
N TRP A 125 6.66 -13.91 -1.35
CA TRP A 125 5.45 -13.36 -1.97
C TRP A 125 5.18 -11.92 -1.52
N ALA A 126 4.28 -11.22 -2.20
CA ALA A 126 3.72 -9.96 -1.73
C ALA A 126 2.55 -10.26 -0.77
N GLU A 127 2.53 -9.64 0.41
CA GLU A 127 1.53 -9.90 1.46
C GLU A 127 0.92 -8.58 1.94
N LEU A 128 -0.29 -8.28 1.50
CA LEU A 128 -1.07 -7.16 2.03
C LEU A 128 -1.95 -7.68 3.18
N ALA A 129 -1.70 -7.23 4.39
CA ALA A 129 -2.40 -7.64 5.59
C ALA A 129 -3.24 -6.50 6.17
N ARG A 130 -4.45 -6.84 6.61
CA ARG A 130 -5.45 -5.90 7.15
C ARG A 130 -6.03 -6.48 8.43
N ARG A 131 -5.71 -5.86 9.57
CA ARG A 131 -6.14 -6.26 10.91
C ARG A 131 -7.22 -5.32 11.42
N ILE A 132 -8.36 -5.88 11.81
CA ILE A 132 -9.52 -5.14 12.31
C ILE A 132 -9.69 -5.46 13.79
N GLU A 133 -9.66 -4.44 14.64
CA GLU A 133 -9.79 -4.56 16.10
C GLU A 133 -10.98 -3.72 16.59
N GLY A 134 -11.89 -4.33 17.34
CA GLY A 134 -13.02 -3.59 17.92
C GLY A 134 -12.57 -2.79 19.14
N ILE A 135 -12.84 -1.48 19.14
CA ILE A 135 -12.50 -0.58 20.25
C ILE A 135 -13.65 -0.57 21.27
N ASN A 136 -14.85 -0.21 20.82
CA ASN A 136 -16.06 -0.20 21.63
C ASN A 136 -17.28 -0.57 20.79
N GLY A 137 -18.35 -1.01 21.46
CA GLY A 137 -19.58 -1.42 20.79
C GLY A 137 -19.36 -2.64 19.87
N THR A 138 -20.08 -2.67 18.75
CA THR A 138 -19.95 -3.69 17.72
C THR A 138 -20.06 -3.03 16.36
N VAL A 139 -19.04 -3.17 15.52
CA VAL A 139 -19.04 -2.63 14.15
C VAL A 139 -19.14 -3.80 13.19
N ARG A 140 -20.11 -3.73 12.26
CA ARG A 140 -20.24 -4.67 11.16
C ARG A 140 -19.54 -4.13 9.94
N PHE A 141 -18.82 -5.00 9.23
CA PHE A 141 -18.06 -4.68 8.05
C PHE A 141 -18.56 -5.50 6.86
N GLN A 142 -18.51 -4.87 5.68
CA GLN A 142 -18.57 -5.54 4.40
C GLN A 142 -17.16 -5.66 3.82
N LEU A 143 -16.96 -6.74 3.10
CA LEU A 143 -15.73 -7.10 2.38
C LEU A 143 -16.06 -7.25 0.90
N GLU A 144 -15.25 -6.65 0.04
CA GLU A 144 -15.23 -6.93 -1.39
C GLU A 144 -13.79 -7.06 -1.87
N MET A 145 -13.45 -8.14 -2.58
CA MET A 145 -12.17 -8.27 -3.27
C MET A 145 -12.44 -8.68 -4.72
N ARG A 146 -12.12 -7.77 -5.64
CA ARG A 146 -12.21 -7.95 -7.09
C ARG A 146 -10.84 -7.68 -7.69
N PRO A 147 -10.09 -8.68 -8.17
CA PRO A 147 -8.86 -8.44 -8.91
C PRO A 147 -9.14 -7.62 -10.18
N GLY A 148 -8.25 -6.70 -10.50
CA GLY A 148 -8.29 -5.92 -11.74
C GLY A 148 -7.78 -6.72 -12.94
N ARG A 149 -7.73 -6.07 -14.10
CA ARG A 149 -7.34 -6.69 -15.38
C ARG A 149 -5.87 -6.47 -15.77
N ARG A 150 -5.01 -6.13 -14.80
CA ARG A 150 -3.58 -5.87 -15.03
C ARG A 150 -3.33 -4.84 -16.14
N GLY A 151 -3.99 -3.68 -16.06
CA GLY A 151 -3.92 -2.67 -17.13
C GLY A 151 -4.47 -3.18 -18.47
N ARG A 152 -5.53 -4.00 -18.41
CA ARG A 152 -6.19 -4.67 -19.56
C ARG A 152 -5.35 -5.75 -20.26
N ALA A 153 -4.26 -6.19 -19.65
CA ALA A 153 -3.40 -7.25 -20.21
C ALA A 153 -3.93 -8.67 -19.97
N ALA A 154 -4.73 -8.90 -18.92
CA ALA A 154 -5.25 -10.22 -18.59
C ALA A 154 -6.59 -10.13 -17.84
N SER A 155 -7.46 -11.11 -18.00
CA SER A 155 -8.70 -11.20 -17.22
C SER A 155 -8.51 -12.09 -15.99
N PRO A 156 -9.07 -11.72 -14.83
CA PRO A 156 -8.99 -12.55 -13.63
C PRO A 156 -9.87 -13.79 -13.76
N TYR A 157 -9.47 -14.88 -13.12
CA TYR A 157 -10.36 -15.99 -12.82
C TYR A 157 -10.17 -16.42 -11.36
N GLN A 158 -11.26 -16.81 -10.72
CA GLN A 158 -11.24 -17.34 -9.35
C GLN A 158 -11.41 -18.85 -9.32
N SER A 159 -10.78 -19.49 -8.33
CA SER A 159 -10.89 -20.91 -8.06
C SER A 159 -10.80 -21.17 -6.56
N GLN A 160 -10.96 -22.44 -6.17
CA GLN A 160 -10.90 -22.87 -4.78
C GLN A 160 -9.91 -24.02 -4.62
N ILE A 161 -9.04 -23.89 -3.62
CA ILE A 161 -8.17 -24.98 -3.18
C ILE A 161 -8.40 -25.18 -1.68
N GLY A 162 -9.03 -26.30 -1.33
CA GLY A 162 -9.48 -26.56 0.04
C GLY A 162 -10.47 -25.48 0.49
N ARG A 163 -10.14 -24.73 1.56
CA ARG A 163 -10.97 -23.63 2.08
C ARG A 163 -10.62 -22.24 1.51
N HIS A 164 -9.54 -22.13 0.74
CA HIS A 164 -8.97 -20.84 0.36
C HIS A 164 -9.54 -20.33 -0.97
N SER A 165 -9.81 -19.01 -1.07
CA SER A 165 -10.03 -18.36 -2.38
C SER A 165 -8.69 -18.26 -3.04
N VAL A 166 -8.62 -18.73 -4.27
CA VAL A 166 -7.48 -18.56 -5.13
C VAL A 166 -7.93 -17.71 -6.32
N PHE A 167 -7.14 -16.73 -6.70
CA PHE A 167 -7.35 -15.97 -7.91
C PHE A 167 -6.11 -16.03 -8.77
N HIS A 168 -6.33 -15.92 -10.07
CA HIS A 168 -5.28 -15.89 -11.07
C HIS A 168 -5.54 -14.72 -12.02
N VAL A 169 -4.48 -14.00 -12.36
CA VAL A 169 -4.55 -12.92 -13.37
C VAL A 169 -3.28 -12.95 -14.21
N GLY A 170 -3.34 -13.60 -15.38
CA GLY A 170 -2.14 -13.95 -16.13
C GLY A 170 -1.24 -14.90 -15.32
N ASP A 171 0.04 -14.56 -15.17
CA ASP A 171 1.02 -15.35 -14.41
C ASP A 171 0.98 -15.10 -12.89
N VAL A 172 0.12 -14.17 -12.43
CA VAL A 172 -0.07 -13.93 -11.01
C VAL A 172 -1.02 -14.95 -10.42
N LEU A 173 -0.54 -15.65 -9.40
CA LEU A 173 -1.33 -16.49 -8.50
C LEU A 173 -1.47 -15.73 -7.17
N GLY A 174 -2.67 -15.71 -6.60
CA GLY A 174 -2.87 -15.13 -5.28
C GLY A 174 -4.00 -15.78 -4.50
N LEU A 175 -4.00 -15.54 -3.19
CA LEU A 175 -4.98 -16.07 -2.25
C LEU A 175 -5.53 -14.95 -1.37
N LEU A 176 -6.83 -14.99 -1.11
CA LEU A 176 -7.46 -14.23 -0.04
C LEU A 176 -7.59 -15.14 1.19
N LEU A 177 -6.90 -14.75 2.26
CA LEU A 177 -6.84 -15.43 3.54
C LEU A 177 -7.57 -14.60 4.60
N HIS A 178 -8.30 -15.23 5.50
CA HIS A 178 -9.06 -14.53 6.52
C HIS A 178 -9.26 -15.38 7.77
N SER A 179 -9.44 -14.69 8.90
CA SER A 179 -9.83 -15.27 10.18
C SER A 179 -11.18 -15.98 10.10
N GLY A 180 -11.43 -16.88 11.06
CA GLY A 180 -12.64 -17.72 11.10
C GLY A 180 -13.94 -16.96 11.36
N GLY A 181 -13.88 -15.73 11.87
CA GLY A 181 -15.05 -14.87 12.07
C GLY A 181 -15.56 -14.19 10.80
N VAL A 182 -14.84 -14.34 9.68
CA VAL A 182 -15.17 -13.71 8.39
C VAL A 182 -15.89 -14.70 7.49
N ALA A 183 -17.16 -14.40 7.18
CA ALA A 183 -17.93 -15.16 6.21
C ALA A 183 -17.75 -14.55 4.81
N VAL A 184 -17.41 -15.39 3.83
CA VAL A 184 -17.20 -14.98 2.45
C VAL A 184 -18.01 -15.84 1.50
N ASP A 185 -18.50 -15.20 0.45
CA ASP A 185 -19.15 -15.82 -0.71
C ASP A 185 -18.39 -15.44 -1.98
N ARG A 186 -18.38 -16.34 -2.96
CA ARG A 186 -17.47 -16.25 -4.12
C ARG A 186 -18.23 -16.36 -5.42
N SER A 187 -17.81 -15.56 -6.38
CA SER A 187 -18.13 -15.73 -7.80
C SER A 187 -16.85 -15.76 -8.63
N ASP A 188 -17.00 -15.92 -9.94
CA ASP A 188 -15.88 -15.95 -10.89
C ASP A 188 -15.08 -14.64 -10.90
N GLU A 189 -15.71 -13.52 -10.52
CA GLU A 189 -15.12 -12.18 -10.60
C GLU A 189 -14.79 -11.56 -9.25
N VAL A 190 -15.55 -11.88 -8.20
CA VAL A 190 -15.48 -11.17 -6.92
C VAL A 190 -15.66 -12.10 -5.73
N VAL A 191 -14.90 -11.83 -4.66
CA VAL A 191 -15.20 -12.34 -3.32
C VAL A 191 -15.91 -11.25 -2.55
N VAL A 192 -17.10 -11.55 -2.03
CA VAL A 192 -17.83 -10.67 -1.11
C VAL A 192 -17.88 -11.31 0.27
N GLY A 193 -18.01 -10.52 1.31
CA GLY A 193 -18.11 -11.06 2.66
C GLY A 193 -18.64 -10.07 3.66
N SER A 194 -18.97 -10.58 4.84
CA SER A 194 -19.38 -9.75 5.98
C SER A 194 -18.90 -10.35 7.28
N PHE A 195 -18.67 -9.48 8.27
CA PHE A 195 -18.27 -9.88 9.61
C PHE A 195 -18.57 -8.77 10.61
N ALA A 196 -18.52 -9.11 11.89
CA ALA A 196 -18.73 -8.15 12.98
C ALA A 196 -17.57 -8.25 13.97
N VAL A 197 -17.08 -7.11 14.44
CA VAL A 197 -16.03 -7.05 15.45
C VAL A 197 -16.55 -6.31 16.68
N ARG A 198 -16.56 -7.01 17.82
CA ARG A 198 -16.91 -6.44 19.13
C ARG A 198 -15.67 -5.88 19.81
N SER A 199 -15.87 -5.05 20.84
CA SER A 199 -14.77 -4.56 21.70
C SER A 199 -13.86 -5.71 22.15
N GLY A 200 -12.55 -5.56 21.90
CA GLY A 200 -11.53 -6.56 22.23
C GLY A 200 -11.42 -7.74 21.26
N GLN A 201 -12.33 -7.87 20.28
CA GLN A 201 -12.19 -8.86 19.20
C GLN A 201 -11.25 -8.34 18.11
N ARG A 202 -10.63 -9.29 17.42
CA ARG A 202 -9.70 -9.06 16.33
C ARG A 202 -10.00 -10.03 15.19
N GLU A 203 -10.05 -9.52 13.96
CA GLU A 203 -10.14 -10.30 12.73
C GLU A 203 -9.05 -9.84 11.76
N VAL A 204 -8.51 -10.75 10.95
CA VAL A 204 -7.45 -10.46 9.99
C VAL A 204 -7.88 -10.95 8.62
N ILE A 205 -7.68 -10.13 7.61
CA ILE A 205 -7.95 -10.45 6.21
C ILE A 205 -6.72 -10.01 5.41
N ALA A 206 -6.22 -10.87 4.54
CA ALA A 206 -4.99 -10.63 3.80
C ALA A 206 -5.06 -11.16 2.37
N VAL A 207 -4.30 -10.51 1.49
CA VAL A 207 -4.02 -11.00 0.14
C VAL A 207 -2.54 -11.34 0.06
N ILE A 208 -2.24 -12.60 -0.27
CA ILE A 208 -0.90 -13.03 -0.67
C ILE A 208 -0.87 -13.27 -2.17
N ALA A 209 0.19 -12.84 -2.85
CA ALA A 209 0.31 -13.01 -4.29
C ALA A 209 1.77 -13.09 -4.75
N GLY A 210 2.00 -13.90 -5.79
CA GLY A 210 3.29 -14.10 -6.45
C GLY A 210 3.09 -14.21 -7.96
N GLU A 211 4.18 -14.14 -8.73
CA GLU A 211 4.17 -14.25 -10.20
C GLU A 211 5.09 -15.39 -10.62
N GLY A 212 4.54 -16.41 -11.30
CA GLY A 212 5.32 -17.55 -11.81
C GLY A 212 5.94 -18.46 -10.74
N GLU A 213 5.55 -18.33 -9.47
CA GLU A 213 6.11 -19.08 -8.34
C GLU A 213 5.00 -19.70 -7.48
N PRO A 214 5.23 -20.89 -6.86
CA PRO A 214 4.27 -21.49 -5.96
C PRO A 214 4.12 -20.67 -4.68
N LEU A 215 2.88 -20.54 -4.19
CA LEU A 215 2.59 -19.88 -2.93
C LEU A 215 2.46 -20.90 -1.79
N VAL A 216 3.15 -20.62 -0.69
CA VAL A 216 2.90 -21.28 0.59
C VAL A 216 1.74 -20.55 1.26
N VAL A 217 0.80 -21.28 1.83
CA VAL A 217 -0.33 -20.70 2.56
C VAL A 217 0.03 -20.60 4.04
N PRO A 218 0.38 -19.41 4.57
CA PRO A 218 0.67 -19.25 5.98
C PRO A 218 -0.63 -19.30 6.81
N PRO A 219 -0.54 -19.69 8.09
CA PRO A 219 -1.56 -19.39 9.09
C PRO A 219 -1.89 -17.89 9.12
N VAL A 220 -3.13 -17.54 9.42
CA VAL A 220 -3.57 -16.13 9.45
C VAL A 220 -2.95 -15.41 10.65
N GLU A 221 -2.66 -16.15 11.71
CA GLU A 221 -1.98 -15.70 12.92
C GLU A 221 -0.56 -15.21 12.60
N ASP A 222 0.18 -15.94 11.77
CA ASP A 222 1.52 -15.51 11.32
C ASP A 222 1.44 -14.23 10.48
N ILE A 223 0.37 -14.05 9.70
CA ILE A 223 0.16 -12.82 8.91
C ILE A 223 -0.14 -11.63 9.84
N ASP A 224 -0.94 -11.85 10.90
CA ASP A 224 -1.21 -10.86 11.94
C ASP A 224 0.09 -10.40 12.61
N GLU A 225 0.89 -11.35 13.09
CA GLU A 225 2.18 -11.08 13.74
C GLU A 225 3.14 -10.31 12.82
N ARG A 226 3.12 -10.60 11.51
CA ARG A 226 3.96 -9.89 10.53
C ARG A 226 3.60 -8.42 10.35
N ILE A 227 2.41 -7.96 10.73
CA ILE A 227 2.08 -6.52 10.79
C ILE A 227 2.96 -5.85 11.84
N ASP A 228 3.08 -6.45 13.02
CA ASP A 228 3.87 -5.91 14.14
C ASP A 228 5.38 -6.05 13.87
N VAL A 229 5.82 -7.14 13.22
CA VAL A 229 7.20 -7.27 12.72
C VAL A 229 7.53 -6.16 11.71
N SER A 230 6.62 -5.87 10.78
CA SER A 230 6.81 -4.82 9.79
C SER A 230 6.90 -3.44 10.45
N ASP A 231 6.06 -3.16 11.45
CA ASP A 231 6.17 -1.93 12.26
C ASP A 231 7.54 -1.80 12.93
N ALA A 232 8.01 -2.87 13.57
CA ALA A 232 9.29 -2.89 14.25
C ALA A 232 10.46 -2.63 13.27
N GLU A 233 10.44 -3.23 12.08
CA GLU A 233 11.45 -3.01 11.04
C GLU A 233 11.47 -1.55 10.55
N TRP A 234 10.29 -0.95 10.34
CA TRP A 234 10.22 0.46 9.96
C TRP A 234 10.76 1.40 11.03
N ARG A 235 10.43 1.12 12.30
CA ARG A 235 10.91 1.90 13.44
C ARG A 235 12.41 1.75 13.62
N ALA A 236 12.93 0.52 13.54
CA ALA A 236 14.38 0.25 13.60
C ALA A 236 15.14 0.92 12.45
N TRP A 237 14.52 1.05 11.28
CA TRP A 237 15.08 1.86 10.19
C TRP A 237 15.06 3.35 10.51
N ALA A 238 13.93 3.88 10.98
CA ALA A 238 13.75 5.30 11.30
C ALA A 238 14.62 5.78 12.48
N GLU A 239 14.95 4.91 13.44
CA GLU A 239 15.87 5.20 14.54
C GLU A 239 17.30 5.54 14.05
N ARG A 240 17.71 4.95 12.93
CA ARG A 240 19.03 5.18 12.32
C ARG A 240 19.10 6.47 11.51
N VAL A 241 17.96 7.14 11.29
CA VAL A 241 17.91 8.39 10.55
C VAL A 241 18.45 9.54 11.41
N ALA A 242 19.47 10.20 10.90
CA ALA A 242 20.05 11.39 11.49
C ALA A 242 19.20 12.63 11.13
N TYR A 243 18.76 13.39 12.14
CA TYR A 243 18.11 14.67 11.95
C TYR A 243 18.35 15.60 13.14
N GLY A 244 19.05 16.72 12.90
CA GLY A 244 19.36 17.73 13.93
C GLY A 244 18.44 18.97 13.92
N GLY A 245 17.35 18.94 13.15
CA GLY A 245 16.42 20.08 13.03
C GLY A 245 15.26 20.04 14.03
N GLN A 246 14.36 21.02 13.94
CA GLN A 246 13.25 21.19 14.90
C GLN A 246 12.01 20.32 14.63
N ASN A 247 11.82 19.82 13.39
CA ASN A 247 10.62 19.06 13.01
C ASN A 247 10.96 17.62 12.58
N ARG A 248 11.45 16.82 13.55
CA ARG A 248 11.79 15.41 13.32
C ARG A 248 10.60 14.60 12.78
N PRO A 249 9.37 14.72 13.29
CA PRO A 249 8.24 13.93 12.81
C PRO A 249 7.96 14.11 11.32
N ALA A 250 7.94 15.36 10.83
CA ALA A 250 7.73 15.61 9.40
C ALA A 250 8.91 15.09 8.56
N PHE A 251 10.15 15.26 9.04
CA PHE A 251 11.33 14.75 8.35
C PHE A 251 11.31 13.23 8.20
N ILE A 252 11.08 12.49 9.30
CA ILE A 252 10.99 11.03 9.31
C ILE A 252 9.88 10.56 8.36
N ARG A 253 8.71 11.21 8.41
CA ARG A 253 7.60 10.88 7.50
C ARG A 253 8.01 11.02 6.03
N SER A 254 8.74 12.09 5.68
CA SER A 254 9.24 12.31 4.32
C SER A 254 10.26 11.25 3.91
N VAL A 255 11.26 10.95 4.73
CA VAL A 255 12.29 9.95 4.34
C VAL A 255 11.76 8.52 4.31
N LEU A 256 10.77 8.17 5.15
CA LEU A 256 10.09 6.89 5.06
C LEU A 256 9.30 6.74 3.74
N VAL A 257 8.71 7.83 3.22
CA VAL A 257 8.07 7.83 1.88
C VAL A 257 9.12 7.64 0.78
N LEU A 258 10.27 8.32 0.85
CA LEU A 258 11.36 8.09 -0.10
C LEU A 258 11.87 6.65 -0.04
N LYS A 259 11.91 6.06 1.16
CA LYS A 259 12.30 4.66 1.36
C LYS A 259 11.30 3.67 0.76
N LEU A 260 10.01 3.98 0.73
CA LEU A 260 9.00 3.18 0.02
C LEU A 260 9.25 3.16 -1.49
N LEU A 261 9.69 4.29 -2.06
CA LEU A 261 9.97 4.43 -3.50
C LEU A 261 11.32 3.87 -3.93
N LEU A 262 12.19 3.51 -2.97
CA LEU A 262 13.42 2.79 -3.23
C LEU A 262 13.10 1.31 -3.46
N PHE A 263 13.21 0.86 -4.71
CA PHE A 263 13.05 -0.53 -5.10
C PHE A 263 14.24 -1.35 -4.61
N SER A 264 14.07 -1.95 -3.44
CA SER A 264 15.09 -2.68 -2.70
C SER A 264 15.77 -3.84 -3.43
N PRO A 265 15.18 -4.51 -4.45
CA PRO A 265 15.90 -5.52 -5.23
C PRO A 265 17.07 -4.98 -6.06
N SER A 266 16.95 -3.77 -6.62
CA SER A 266 17.98 -3.20 -7.50
C SER A 266 18.62 -1.91 -6.97
N GLY A 267 17.94 -1.20 -6.07
CA GLY A 267 18.30 0.16 -5.65
C GLY A 267 17.69 1.26 -6.53
N ALA A 268 16.93 0.93 -7.58
CA ALA A 268 16.22 1.92 -8.38
C ALA A 268 15.27 2.76 -7.51
N ILE A 269 15.07 4.03 -7.88
CA ILE A 269 14.17 4.93 -7.16
C ILE A 269 13.06 5.35 -8.11
N ALA A 270 11.83 4.93 -7.82
CA ALA A 270 10.65 5.36 -8.55
C ALA A 270 10.36 6.84 -8.26
N ALA A 271 9.84 7.57 -9.24
CA ALA A 271 9.44 8.96 -9.05
C ALA A 271 8.13 9.08 -8.23
N ALA A 272 7.21 8.13 -8.39
CA ALA A 272 6.01 7.98 -7.57
C ALA A 272 5.54 6.52 -7.55
N ALA A 273 4.58 6.20 -6.67
CA ALA A 273 4.00 4.86 -6.55
C ALA A 273 2.98 4.52 -7.64
N THR A 274 2.53 5.51 -8.41
CA THR A 274 1.41 5.42 -9.35
C THR A 274 1.84 5.75 -10.78
N SER A 275 1.03 5.33 -11.74
CA SER A 275 1.18 5.64 -13.16
C SER A 275 0.02 6.49 -13.66
N SER A 276 0.22 7.21 -14.77
CA SER A 276 -0.83 7.82 -15.60
C SER A 276 -1.72 8.86 -14.94
N LEU A 277 -1.42 9.29 -13.71
CA LEU A 277 -2.09 10.44 -13.10
C LEU A 277 -1.60 11.74 -13.75
N PRO A 278 -2.50 12.64 -14.16
CA PRO A 278 -2.10 13.88 -14.82
C PRO A 278 -1.42 14.84 -13.84
N GLU A 279 -0.36 15.53 -14.29
CA GLU A 279 0.26 16.64 -13.54
C GLU A 279 -0.74 17.77 -13.20
N GLY A 280 -1.80 17.91 -14.01
CA GLY A 280 -2.91 18.82 -13.78
C GLY A 280 -4.16 18.34 -14.52
N ILE A 281 -5.33 18.55 -13.91
CA ILE A 281 -6.62 18.08 -14.44
C ILE A 281 -6.80 18.57 -15.89
N GLY A 282 -7.05 17.63 -16.81
CA GLY A 282 -7.23 17.92 -18.25
C GLY A 282 -5.93 18.08 -19.05
N GLY A 283 -4.76 17.91 -18.44
CA GLY A 283 -3.46 17.95 -19.12
C GLY A 283 -3.10 16.64 -19.83
N ALA A 284 -2.10 16.71 -20.73
CA ALA A 284 -1.61 15.56 -21.51
C ALA A 284 -0.41 14.83 -20.87
N LYS A 285 0.10 15.33 -19.73
CA LYS A 285 1.29 14.79 -19.07
C LYS A 285 0.93 13.68 -18.08
N ASN A 286 0.68 12.50 -18.62
CA ASN A 286 0.23 11.31 -17.89
C ASN A 286 1.31 10.22 -17.95
N TYR A 287 2.46 10.50 -17.34
CA TYR A 287 3.61 9.58 -17.37
C TYR A 287 3.44 8.41 -16.41
N ASP A 288 4.16 7.33 -16.67
CA ASP A 288 4.35 6.27 -15.69
C ASP A 288 5.48 6.66 -14.72
N TYR A 289 5.09 7.22 -13.57
CA TYR A 289 6.03 7.68 -12.55
C TYR A 289 6.63 6.55 -11.72
N ARG A 290 6.25 5.29 -11.96
CA ARG A 290 6.86 4.13 -11.27
C ARG A 290 8.26 3.84 -11.78
N TYR A 291 8.63 4.36 -12.95
CA TYR A 291 9.98 4.26 -13.48
C TYR A 291 10.93 5.25 -12.82
N ALA A 292 12.22 4.90 -12.89
CA ALA A 292 13.28 5.67 -12.28
C ALA A 292 13.85 6.72 -13.25
N TRP A 293 13.91 7.96 -12.77
CA TRP A 293 14.46 9.10 -13.48
C TRP A 293 15.78 9.54 -12.83
N VAL A 294 16.80 9.83 -13.65
CA VAL A 294 18.14 10.21 -13.15
C VAL A 294 18.09 11.41 -12.20
N ARG A 295 17.27 12.41 -12.54
CA ARG A 295 17.08 13.63 -11.75
C ARG A 295 16.52 13.32 -10.35
N ASP A 296 15.42 12.57 -10.32
CA ASP A 296 14.67 12.22 -9.12
C ASP A 296 15.48 11.29 -8.20
N ALA A 297 16.22 10.35 -8.80
CA ALA A 297 17.19 9.52 -8.10
C ALA A 297 18.31 10.39 -7.47
N GLY A 298 18.85 11.37 -8.20
CA GLY A 298 19.87 12.29 -7.69
C GLY A 298 19.42 13.08 -6.47
N TYR A 299 18.20 13.63 -6.48
CA TYR A 299 17.65 14.33 -5.31
C TYR A 299 17.39 13.40 -4.13
N THR A 300 16.88 12.21 -4.38
CA THR A 300 16.59 11.22 -3.33
C THR A 300 17.87 10.67 -2.69
N ILE A 301 18.92 10.40 -3.48
CA ILE A 301 20.26 10.02 -2.97
C ILE A 301 20.80 11.11 -2.03
N LYS A 302 20.71 12.39 -2.43
CA LYS A 302 21.13 13.51 -1.59
C LYS A 302 20.34 13.55 -0.27
N ALA A 303 19.04 13.30 -0.32
CA ALA A 303 18.20 13.23 0.87
C ALA A 303 18.60 12.07 1.81
N PHE A 304 18.86 10.87 1.27
CA PHE A 304 19.33 9.73 2.08
C PHE A 304 20.70 9.98 2.71
N LEU A 305 21.64 10.60 1.99
CA LEU A 305 22.94 10.99 2.55
C LEU A 305 22.77 11.98 3.70
N ALA A 306 21.91 12.99 3.54
CA ALA A 306 21.61 13.96 4.60
C ALA A 306 20.92 13.32 5.81
N ALA A 307 20.11 12.28 5.59
CA ALA A 307 19.43 11.49 6.61
C ALA A 307 20.32 10.42 7.28
N GLY A 308 21.58 10.25 6.87
CA GLY A 308 22.45 9.18 7.37
C GLY A 308 22.13 7.78 6.85
N ALA A 309 21.20 7.65 5.89
CA ALA A 309 20.78 6.40 5.26
C ALA A 309 21.79 5.94 4.18
N GLN A 310 23.01 5.66 4.61
CA GLN A 310 24.13 5.28 3.73
C GLN A 310 23.88 4.00 2.90
N PRO A 311 23.29 2.92 3.45
CA PRO A 311 22.98 1.72 2.66
C PRO A 311 22.07 2.02 1.47
N GLU A 312 21.03 2.81 1.67
CA GLU A 312 20.07 3.23 0.65
C GLU A 312 20.72 4.10 -0.42
N ALA A 313 21.49 5.11 0.00
CA ALA A 313 22.21 5.98 -0.91
C ALA A 313 23.20 5.20 -1.79
N LYS A 314 23.94 4.25 -1.19
CA LYS A 314 24.90 3.40 -1.91
C LYS A 314 24.20 2.47 -2.90
N ALA A 315 23.08 1.85 -2.51
CA ALA A 315 22.31 0.99 -3.41
C ALA A 315 21.82 1.78 -4.63
N ALA A 316 21.20 2.94 -4.39
CA ALA A 316 20.69 3.79 -5.46
C ALA A 316 21.78 4.36 -6.37
N PHE A 317 22.92 4.77 -5.80
CA PHE A 317 24.04 5.24 -6.59
C PHE A 317 24.68 4.11 -7.42
N THR A 318 24.79 2.90 -6.86
CA THR A 318 25.30 1.73 -7.58
C THR A 318 24.40 1.36 -8.76
N TRP A 319 23.07 1.39 -8.56
CA TRP A 319 22.11 1.24 -9.65
C TRP A 319 22.35 2.29 -10.73
N LEU A 320 22.42 3.57 -10.36
CA LEU A 320 22.59 4.69 -11.29
C LEU A 320 23.88 4.58 -12.13
N LEU A 321 24.99 4.09 -11.56
CA LEU A 321 26.25 3.89 -12.29
C LEU A 321 26.21 2.70 -13.26
N ASN A 322 25.39 1.68 -12.97
CA ASN A 322 25.29 0.47 -13.77
C ASN A 322 24.26 0.58 -14.89
N THR A 323 23.25 1.44 -14.77
CA THR A 323 22.22 1.67 -15.79
C THR A 323 22.81 2.08 -17.16
N PRO A 324 23.79 3.01 -17.27
CA PRO A 324 24.41 3.35 -18.55
C PRO A 324 25.23 2.21 -19.18
N ARG A 325 25.66 1.22 -18.38
CA ARG A 325 26.50 0.10 -18.83
C ARG A 325 25.69 -1.09 -19.36
N LYS A 326 24.42 -1.23 -18.97
CA LYS A 326 23.54 -2.32 -19.40
C LYS A 326 22.74 -1.92 -20.65
N LYS A 327 23.39 -1.93 -21.83
CA LYS A 327 22.69 -1.94 -23.13
C LYS A 327 22.37 -3.36 -23.64
N SER A 328 22.52 -4.40 -22.82
CA SER A 328 22.17 -5.76 -23.22
C SER A 328 21.55 -6.56 -22.06
N VAL A 329 20.30 -6.98 -22.30
CA VAL A 329 19.54 -8.08 -21.66
C VAL A 329 18.95 -7.79 -20.26
N SER A 330 17.62 -7.62 -20.24
CA SER A 330 16.67 -8.01 -19.19
C SER A 330 16.98 -7.57 -17.75
N ASP A 331 16.67 -6.32 -17.39
CA ASP A 331 16.36 -5.95 -16.01
C ASP A 331 15.11 -5.07 -15.97
N ARG A 332 14.11 -5.51 -15.20
CA ARG A 332 12.78 -4.88 -15.06
C ARG A 332 12.90 -3.62 -14.17
N LEU A 333 12.90 -2.49 -14.88
CA LEU A 333 12.75 -1.07 -14.52
C LEU A 333 13.65 -0.29 -15.49
N SER A 334 13.19 -0.16 -16.73
CA SER A 334 13.86 0.64 -17.75
C SER A 334 13.93 2.11 -17.34
N ALA A 335 15.08 2.74 -17.53
CA ALA A 335 15.23 4.19 -17.33
C ALA A 335 14.26 4.95 -18.26
N GLY A 336 13.40 5.79 -17.69
CA GLY A 336 12.65 6.77 -18.45
C GLY A 336 13.59 7.90 -18.87
N PHE A 337 13.68 8.17 -20.18
CA PHE A 337 14.31 9.39 -20.70
C PHE A 337 13.27 10.49 -20.83
#